data_AF-A0A8C6GPS7-F1
#
_entry.id   AF-A0A8C6GPS7-F1
#
_cell.length_a   1.000
_cell.length_b   1.000
_cell.length_c   1.000
_cell.angle_alpha   90.00
_cell.angle_beta   90.00
_cell.angle_gamma   90.00
#
_symmetry.space_group_name_H-M   'P 1'
#
loop_
_entity.id
_entity.type
_entity.pdbx_description
1 polymer ?
#
loop_
_entity_poly.entity_id
_entity_poly.type
_entity_poly.pdbx_seq_one_letter_code
_entity_poly.pdbx_strand_id
1 'polypeptide(L)'
;MRSVASCAPVLIGCQEGAPLEAESAAWGAMGQPAKVLQLFKTLHRTRQQVFKNDKRALEAARVKINEEFKKHKNETSPEKIKEMMKLGSDVELLLRTAVIQGIHTDHDTLQLVPRKDLLTENVPYCDAPTQKQ
;
A
#
# COMPACT_ATOMS: atom_id res chain seq x y z
N MET A 1 -27.35 -38.51 -32.09
CA MET A 1 -27.74 -37.22 -31.47
C MET A 1 -27.25 -37.28 -30.02
N ARG A 2 -26.06 -36.73 -29.74
CA ARG A 2 -25.80 -35.54 -28.88
C ARG A 2 -26.48 -35.68 -27.50
N SER A 3 -25.84 -35.60 -26.33
CA SER A 3 -24.50 -35.12 -25.96
C SER A 3 -24.22 -35.63 -24.54
N VAL A 4 -23.00 -36.10 -24.29
CA VAL A 4 -22.45 -36.36 -22.96
C VAL A 4 -22.29 -35.03 -22.21
N ALA A 5 -22.96 -34.87 -21.07
CA ALA A 5 -22.73 -33.78 -20.15
C ALA A 5 -21.53 -34.16 -19.26
N SER A 6 -20.37 -33.66 -19.64
CA SER A 6 -19.13 -33.73 -18.85
C SER A 6 -19.30 -32.88 -17.59
N CYS A 7 -19.33 -33.52 -16.43
CA CYS A 7 -19.18 -32.85 -15.15
C CYS A 7 -17.68 -32.57 -14.96
N ALA A 8 -17.23 -31.39 -15.36
CA ALA A 8 -15.91 -30.89 -15.00
C ALA A 8 -15.97 -30.29 -13.59
N PRO A 9 -15.18 -30.77 -12.62
CA PRO A 9 -14.98 -30.04 -11.38
C PRO A 9 -14.24 -28.74 -11.71
N VAL A 10 -14.90 -27.61 -11.46
CA VAL A 10 -14.25 -26.30 -11.46
C VAL A 10 -13.20 -26.34 -10.35
N LEU A 11 -11.94 -26.46 -10.76
CA LEU A 11 -10.80 -26.25 -9.88
C LEU A 11 -10.90 -24.83 -9.35
N ILE A 12 -11.35 -24.72 -8.10
CA ILE A 12 -11.20 -23.54 -7.27
C ILE A 12 -9.69 -23.34 -7.13
N GLY A 13 -9.14 -22.54 -8.02
CA GLY A 13 -7.82 -21.97 -7.85
C GLY A 13 -7.91 -20.99 -6.70
N CYS A 14 -7.70 -21.49 -5.48
CA CYS A 14 -7.26 -20.67 -4.36
C CYS A 14 -5.99 -19.98 -4.83
N GLN A 15 -6.10 -18.72 -5.23
CA GLN A 15 -4.96 -17.87 -5.45
C GLN A 15 -4.41 -17.59 -4.06
N GLU A 16 -3.53 -18.48 -3.60
CA GLU A 16 -2.72 -18.30 -2.41
C GLU A 16 -2.07 -16.92 -2.52
N GLY A 17 -2.57 -15.97 -1.73
CA GLY A 17 -1.84 -14.77 -1.42
C GLY A 17 -0.46 -15.21 -0.95
N ALA A 18 0.58 -14.75 -1.66
CA ALA A 18 1.96 -15.08 -1.35
C ALA A 18 2.19 -14.91 0.17
N PRO A 19 2.76 -15.91 0.86
CA PRO A 19 2.92 -15.83 2.30
C PRO A 19 3.78 -14.64 2.70
N LEU A 20 3.31 -13.88 3.68
CA LEU A 20 4.03 -12.81 4.38
C LEU A 20 5.42 -13.27 4.89
N GLU A 21 5.62 -14.59 5.02
CA GLU A 21 6.88 -15.26 5.35
C GLU A 21 7.97 -15.13 4.29
N ALA A 22 7.62 -14.97 3.01
CA ALA A 22 8.62 -14.83 1.93
C ALA A 22 9.31 -13.45 1.96
N GLU A 23 8.60 -12.40 2.36
CA GLU A 23 9.20 -11.07 2.55
C GLU A 23 10.11 -11.02 3.79
N SER A 24 9.78 -11.77 4.85
CA SER A 24 10.61 -11.84 6.07
C SER A 24 11.97 -12.52 5.81
N ALA A 25 11.98 -13.58 4.99
CA ALA A 25 13.20 -14.28 4.58
C ALA A 25 14.11 -13.42 3.69
N ALA A 26 13.54 -12.62 2.79
CA ALA A 26 14.29 -11.69 1.94
C ALA A 26 14.97 -10.57 2.75
N TRP A 27 14.37 -10.14 3.87
CA TRP A 27 15.00 -9.21 4.79
C TRP A 27 16.13 -9.89 5.59
N GLY A 28 16.06 -11.18 5.89
CA GLY A 28 17.12 -11.89 6.63
C GLY A 28 18.51 -11.79 5.99
N ALA A 29 18.60 -11.74 4.66
CA ALA A 29 19.87 -11.76 3.91
C ALA A 29 20.50 -10.37 3.67
N MET A 30 19.77 -9.27 3.87
CA MET A 30 20.21 -7.93 3.47
C MET A 30 20.80 -7.13 4.64
N GLY A 31 21.93 -6.44 4.41
CA GLY A 31 22.53 -5.54 5.40
C GLY A 31 21.62 -4.37 5.79
N GLN A 32 21.72 -3.91 7.04
CA GLN A 32 20.93 -2.81 7.61
C GLN A 32 20.86 -1.55 6.69
N PRO A 33 21.98 -1.03 6.12
CA PRO A 33 21.93 0.15 5.27
C PRO A 33 21.12 -0.06 3.98
N ALA A 34 21.15 -1.26 3.42
CA ALA A 34 20.45 -1.58 2.19
C ALA A 34 18.92 -1.64 2.41
N LYS A 35 18.47 -2.16 3.57
CA LYS A 35 17.05 -2.11 3.98
C LYS A 35 16.54 -0.68 4.11
N VAL A 36 17.31 0.20 4.74
CA VAL A 36 16.97 1.62 4.89
C VAL A 36 16.79 2.30 3.53
N LEU A 37 17.72 2.06 2.61
CA LEU A 37 17.63 2.60 1.24
C LEU A 37 16.44 2.01 0.46
N GLN A 38 16.11 0.74 0.67
CA GLN A 38 14.94 0.12 0.06
C GLN A 38 13.65 0.79 0.56
N LEU A 39 13.51 1.02 1.87
CA LEU A 39 12.36 1.70 2.43
C LEU A 39 12.24 3.13 1.89
N PHE A 40 13.36 3.87 1.84
CA PHE A 40 13.41 5.21 1.25
C PHE A 40 12.91 5.24 -0.21
N LYS A 41 13.37 4.30 -1.03
CA LYS A 41 12.92 4.16 -2.43
C LYS A 41 11.44 3.78 -2.50
N THR A 42 10.98 2.91 -1.61
CA THR A 42 9.59 2.45 -1.56
C THR A 42 8.66 3.61 -1.25
N LEU A 43 8.92 4.38 -0.20
CA LEU A 43 8.15 5.60 0.13
C LEU A 43 8.09 6.59 -1.03
N HIS A 44 9.20 6.76 -1.76
CA HIS A 44 9.21 7.62 -2.95
C HIS A 44 8.41 7.07 -4.14
N ARG A 45 8.28 5.75 -4.29
CA ARG A 45 7.39 5.15 -5.27
C ARG A 45 5.93 5.28 -4.83
N THR A 46 5.65 4.99 -3.56
CA THR A 46 4.31 5.08 -2.97
C THR A 46 3.76 6.48 -3.10
N ARG A 47 4.52 7.54 -2.77
CA ARG A 47 4.04 8.93 -2.96
C ARG A 47 3.70 9.26 -4.42
N GLN A 48 4.45 8.72 -5.39
CA GLN A 48 4.22 8.98 -6.82
C GLN A 48 2.92 8.33 -7.29
N GLN A 49 2.60 7.16 -6.75
CA GLN A 49 1.35 6.45 -7.02
C GLN A 49 0.16 7.10 -6.29
N VAL A 50 0.36 7.49 -5.03
CA VAL A 50 -0.68 8.02 -4.15
C VAL A 50 -1.11 9.43 -4.53
N PHE A 51 -0.16 10.30 -4.88
CA PHE A 51 -0.40 11.70 -5.23
C PHE A 51 -0.26 11.95 -6.74
N LYS A 52 -0.67 10.97 -7.57
CA LYS A 52 -0.51 11.07 -9.03
C LYS A 52 -1.16 12.36 -9.54
N ASN A 53 -0.46 13.07 -10.40
CA ASN A 53 -0.87 14.36 -10.99
C ASN A 53 -1.04 15.54 -10.01
N ASP A 54 -0.88 15.34 -8.69
CA ASP A 54 -0.89 16.43 -7.72
C ASP A 54 0.53 16.92 -7.45
N LYS A 55 0.99 17.89 -8.26
CA LYS A 55 2.35 18.43 -8.17
C LYS A 55 2.67 18.99 -6.78
N ARG A 56 1.69 19.60 -6.11
CA ARG A 56 1.88 20.22 -4.79
C ARG A 56 2.07 19.15 -3.72
N ALA A 57 1.20 18.14 -3.68
CA ALA A 57 1.32 17.05 -2.73
C ALA A 57 2.56 16.19 -3.01
N LEU A 58 2.90 15.96 -4.28
CA LEU A 58 4.14 15.27 -4.66
C LEU A 58 5.35 15.99 -4.09
N GLU A 59 5.48 17.30 -4.29
CA GLU A 59 6.65 18.03 -3.82
C GLU A 59 6.70 18.13 -2.29
N ALA A 60 5.58 18.40 -1.64
CA ALA A 60 5.50 18.40 -0.18
C ALA A 60 5.93 17.05 0.42
N ALA A 61 5.44 15.94 -0.14
CA ALA A 61 5.86 14.60 0.28
C ALA A 61 7.35 14.34 -0.01
N ARG A 62 7.88 14.87 -1.13
CA ARG A 62 9.32 14.77 -1.46
C ARG A 62 10.18 15.36 -0.36
N VAL A 63 9.85 16.60 0.01
CA VAL A 63 10.61 17.39 0.97
C VAL A 63 10.55 16.69 2.33
N LYS A 64 9.35 16.31 2.78
CA LYS A 64 9.17 15.67 4.09
C LYS A 64 9.91 14.34 4.22
N ILE A 65 9.84 13.47 3.21
CA ILE A 65 10.59 12.20 3.21
C ILE A 65 12.10 12.47 3.29
N ASN A 66 12.62 13.41 2.49
CA ASN A 66 14.04 13.73 2.52
C ASN A 66 14.49 14.35 3.85
N GLU A 67 13.68 15.21 4.45
CA GLU A 67 13.96 15.83 5.75
C GLU A 67 14.06 14.79 6.87
N GLU A 68 13.10 13.87 6.98
CA GLU A 68 13.10 12.87 8.04
C GLU A 68 14.30 11.91 7.92
N PHE A 69 14.66 11.49 6.70
CA PHE A 69 15.83 10.63 6.50
C PHE A 69 17.16 11.38 6.73
N LYS A 70 17.23 12.67 6.38
CA LYS A 70 18.41 13.51 6.68
C LYS A 70 18.57 13.74 8.18
N LYS A 71 17.47 13.99 8.90
CA LYS A 71 17.45 14.21 10.36
C LYS A 71 18.04 13.03 11.13
N HIS A 72 17.79 11.81 10.66
CA HIS A 72 18.24 10.57 11.32
C HIS A 72 19.46 9.91 10.65
N LYS A 73 20.16 10.60 9.75
CA LYS A 73 21.29 10.05 8.97
C LYS A 73 22.43 9.52 9.85
N ASN A 74 22.68 10.17 10.98
CA ASN A 74 23.80 9.85 11.88
C ASN A 74 23.38 8.96 13.06
N GLU A 75 22.18 8.39 13.03
CA GLU A 75 21.73 7.46 14.07
C GLU A 75 22.54 6.16 13.99
N THR A 76 23.07 5.72 15.13
CA THR A 76 23.91 4.51 15.23
C THR A 76 23.29 3.44 16.12
N SER A 77 22.23 3.78 16.88
CA SER A 77 21.54 2.81 17.72
C SER A 77 20.75 1.80 16.86
N PRO A 78 21.06 0.49 16.95
CA PRO A 78 20.38 -0.53 16.15
C PRO A 78 18.89 -0.65 16.50
N GLU A 79 18.52 -0.43 17.76
CA GLU A 79 17.14 -0.45 18.22
C GLU A 79 16.34 0.70 17.62
N LYS A 80 16.90 1.91 17.66
CA LYS A 80 16.25 3.10 17.12
C LYS A 80 16.12 3.04 15.59
N ILE A 81 17.13 2.52 14.89
CA ILE A 81 17.04 2.27 13.44
C ILE A 81 15.90 1.30 13.14
N LYS A 82 15.76 0.23 13.92
CA LYS A 82 14.67 -0.75 13.76
C LYS A 82 13.29 -0.12 13.96
N GLU A 83 13.14 0.74 14.97
CA GLU A 83 11.90 1.49 15.20
C GLU A 83 11.57 2.44 14.05
N MET A 84 12.55 3.23 13.59
CA MET A 84 12.36 4.15 12.45
C MET A 84 12.00 3.40 11.16
N MET A 85 12.60 2.23 10.94
CA MET A 85 12.28 1.35 9.81
C MET A 85 10.84 0.83 9.88
N LYS A 86 10.40 0.40 11.06
CA LYS A 86 9.01 -0.04 11.26
C LYS A 86 8.04 1.12 11.02
N LEU A 87 8.30 2.28 11.62
CA LEU A 87 7.49 3.47 11.43
C LEU A 87 7.37 3.86 9.95
N GLY A 88 8.48 3.88 9.21
CA GLY A 88 8.44 4.20 7.78
C GLY A 88 7.68 3.16 6.96
N SER A 89 7.72 1.89 7.36
CA SER A 89 6.93 0.82 6.72
C SER A 89 5.43 0.98 7.01
N ASP A 90 5.07 1.33 8.25
CA ASP A 90 3.68 1.61 8.64
C ASP A 90 3.13 2.83 7.88
N VAL A 91 3.94 3.88 7.70
CA VAL A 91 3.59 5.06 6.90
C VAL A 91 3.41 4.71 5.43
N GLU A 92 4.27 3.86 4.87
CA GLU A 92 4.13 3.36 3.49
C GLU A 92 2.77 2.66 3.31
N LEU A 93 2.44 1.76 4.24
CA LEU A 93 1.17 1.03 4.21
C LEU A 93 -0.02 1.99 4.31
N LEU A 94 0.03 2.93 5.26
CA LEU A 94 -1.03 3.93 5.47
C LEU A 94 -1.26 4.79 4.23
N LEU A 95 -0.18 5.27 3.59
CA LEU A 95 -0.29 6.04 2.35
C LEU A 95 -1.01 5.24 1.26
N ARG A 96 -0.71 3.94 1.15
CA ARG A 96 -1.30 3.04 0.16
C ARG A 96 -2.77 2.70 0.45
N THR A 97 -3.16 2.53 1.72
CA THR A 97 -4.48 2.01 2.10
C THR A 97 -5.50 3.06 2.56
N ALA A 98 -5.06 4.25 2.98
CA ALA A 98 -5.97 5.23 3.59
C ALA A 98 -6.15 6.52 2.79
N VAL A 99 -5.27 6.81 1.81
CA VAL A 99 -5.28 8.11 1.11
C VAL A 99 -6.06 8.04 -0.20
N ILE A 100 -7.13 8.82 -0.31
CA ILE A 100 -7.90 9.07 -1.54
C ILE A 100 -7.69 10.51 -1.98
N GLN A 101 -7.44 10.74 -3.28
CA GLN A 101 -7.32 12.09 -3.82
C GLN A 101 -8.71 12.68 -4.10
N GLY A 102 -8.92 13.94 -3.72
CA GLY A 102 -10.10 14.71 -4.08
C GLY A 102 -9.72 15.88 -4.98
N ILE A 103 -10.38 16.03 -6.12
CA ILE A 103 -10.19 17.14 -7.06
C ILE A 103 -11.40 18.06 -6.97
N HIS A 104 -11.17 19.33 -6.60
CA HIS A 104 -12.23 20.31 -6.58
C HIS A 104 -12.68 20.63 -8.01
N THR A 105 -13.98 20.68 -8.22
CA THR A 105 -14.60 21.05 -9.50
C THR A 105 -15.28 22.40 -9.37
N ASP A 106 -15.63 23.02 -10.49
CA ASP A 106 -16.17 24.39 -10.53
C ASP A 106 -17.56 24.55 -9.88
N HIS A 107 -18.23 23.44 -9.52
CA HIS A 107 -19.60 23.40 -8.99
C HIS A 107 -19.70 23.09 -7.49
N ASP A 108 -18.68 23.41 -6.69
CA ASP A 108 -18.63 23.06 -5.25
C ASP A 108 -18.75 21.54 -5.00
N THR A 109 -18.38 20.74 -6.00
CA THR A 109 -18.36 19.28 -5.90
C THR A 109 -16.91 18.78 -5.90
N LEU A 110 -16.67 17.69 -5.17
CA LEU A 110 -15.36 17.06 -5.07
C LEU A 110 -15.37 15.73 -5.83
N GLN A 111 -14.55 15.62 -6.88
CA GLN A 111 -14.33 14.36 -7.56
C GLN A 111 -13.31 13.54 -6.77
N LEU A 112 -13.74 12.42 -6.20
CA LEU A 112 -12.85 11.47 -5.56
C LEU A 112 -12.21 10.54 -6.60
N VAL A 113 -10.89 10.35 -6.48
CA VAL A 113 -10.09 9.46 -7.31
C VAL A 113 -9.50 8.36 -6.42
N PRO A 114 -10.31 7.34 -6.06
CA PRO A 114 -9.81 6.19 -5.32
C PRO A 114 -8.91 5.33 -6.20
N ARG A 115 -7.87 4.74 -5.59
CA ARG A 115 -7.02 3.75 -6.25
C ARG A 115 -7.72 2.39 -6.29
N LYS A 116 -7.39 1.57 -7.28
CA LYS A 116 -7.99 0.23 -7.45
C LYS A 116 -7.86 -0.63 -6.20
N ASP A 117 -6.69 -0.57 -5.55
CA ASP A 117 -6.39 -1.34 -4.34
C ASP A 117 -7.26 -0.96 -3.13
N LEU A 118 -7.96 0.17 -3.18
CA LEU A 118 -8.90 0.63 -2.16
C LEU A 118 -10.34 0.20 -2.44
N LEU A 119 -10.64 -0.20 -3.67
CA LEU A 119 -11.99 -0.56 -4.08
C LEU A 119 -12.25 -2.02 -3.72
N THR A 120 -13.30 -2.23 -2.94
CA THR A 120 -13.82 -3.56 -2.62
C THR A 120 -14.82 -4.02 -3.68
N GLU A 121 -15.05 -5.32 -3.75
CA GLU A 121 -16.09 -5.88 -4.61
C GLU A 121 -17.45 -5.27 -4.24
N ASN A 122 -18.28 -5.04 -5.25
CA ASN A 122 -19.59 -4.46 -5.03
C ASN A 122 -20.46 -5.46 -4.26
N VAL A 123 -20.71 -5.16 -2.99
CA VAL A 123 -21.70 -5.86 -2.18
C VAL A 123 -22.98 -5.03 -2.22
N PRO A 124 -24.14 -5.61 -2.59
CA PRO A 124 -25.41 -4.91 -2.53
C PRO A 124 -25.61 -4.28 -1.16
N TYR A 125 -26.00 -3.01 -1.15
CA TYR A 125 -26.32 -2.32 0.09
C TYR A 125 -27.46 -3.08 0.80
N CYS A 126 -27.27 -3.36 2.09
CA CYS A 126 -28.28 -4.01 2.92
C CYS A 126 -28.50 -3.15 4.17
N ASP A 127 -29.75 -2.74 4.40
CA ASP A 127 -30.14 -1.92 5.55
C ASP A 127 -29.91 -2.63 6.89
N ALA A 128 -29.86 -3.97 6.87
CA ALA A 128 -29.58 -4.80 8.04
C ALA A 128 -28.12 -5.28 7.98
N PRO A 129 -27.25 -4.85 8.91
CA PRO A 129 -25.90 -5.40 8.99
C PRO A 129 -25.98 -6.88 9.35
N THR A 130 -25.46 -7.74 8.48
CA THR A 130 -25.28 -9.16 8.79
C THR A 130 -24.28 -9.28 9.95
N GLN A 131 -24.65 -10.03 10.99
CA GLN A 131 -23.72 -10.33 12.08
C GLN A 131 -22.53 -11.10 11.49
N LYS A 132 -21.31 -10.61 11.75
CA LYS A 132 -20.09 -11.35 11.41
C LYS A 132 -20.06 -12.61 12.27
N GLN A 133 -20.05 -13.79 11.64
CA GLN A 133 -19.74 -15.07 12.28
C GLN A 133 -18.26 -15.15 12.65
#